data_AF-A0A960MD49-F1
#
_entry.id   AF-A0A960MD49-F1
#
_cell.length_a   1.000
_cell.length_b   1.000
_cell.length_c   1.000
_cell.angle_alpha   90.00
_cell.angle_beta   90.00
_cell.angle_gamma   90.00
#
_symmetry.space_group_name_H-M   'P 1'
#
loop_
_entity.id
_entity.type
_entity.pdbx_description
1 polymer ?
#
loop_
_entity_poly.entity_id
_entity_poly.type
_entity_poly.pdbx_seq_one_letter_code
_entity_poly.pdbx_strand_id
1 'polypeptide(L)' 'MPGSSDFRLEGPAAELRGEVDAVVFHNDENGYTVMRLRPDGRNSDAVTVVGNLPSITPGERVMAVGTWIDDRQY' A
#
# COMPACT_ATOMS: atom_id res chain seq x y z
N MET A 1 -9.22 -16.00 -36.51
CA MET A 1 -9.29 -15.98 -35.05
C MET A 1 -8.16 -15.11 -34.52
N PRO A 2 -8.43 -13.93 -33.96
CA PRO A 2 -7.53 -13.16 -33.10
C PRO A 2 -7.95 -13.37 -31.62
N GLY A 3 -7.11 -13.69 -30.64
CA GLY A 3 -5.68 -13.41 -30.47
C GLY A 3 -5.55 -12.19 -29.56
N SER A 4 -5.03 -12.40 -28.35
CA SER A 4 -4.77 -11.45 -27.25
C SER A 4 -5.98 -10.94 -26.45
N SER A 5 -6.35 -11.75 -25.45
CA SER A 5 -7.01 -11.31 -24.23
C SER A 5 -6.17 -10.22 -23.55
N ASP A 6 -6.60 -8.98 -23.72
CA ASP A 6 -6.17 -7.83 -22.91
C ASP A 6 -6.75 -8.05 -21.50
N PHE A 7 -6.04 -8.81 -20.67
CA PHE A 7 -6.35 -8.94 -19.25
C PHE A 7 -5.92 -7.62 -18.58
N ARG A 8 -6.74 -6.59 -18.76
CA ARG A 8 -6.53 -5.25 -18.21
C ARG A 8 -6.61 -5.31 -16.68
N LEU A 9 -5.50 -5.65 -16.03
CA LEU A 9 -5.26 -5.33 -14.62
C LEU A 9 -4.92 -3.83 -14.52
N GLU A 10 -5.81 -2.97 -14.98
CA GLU A 10 -5.71 -1.52 -14.75
C GLU A 10 -6.91 -1.09 -13.92
N GLY A 11 -7.04 -1.66 -12.72
CA GLY A 11 -7.47 -0.81 -11.62
C GLY A 11 -6.40 0.29 -11.49
N PRO A 12 -6.75 1.56 -11.25
CA PRO A 12 -5.75 2.61 -11.13
C PRO A 12 -4.76 2.18 -10.05
N ALA A 13 -3.48 2.04 -10.40
CA ALA A 13 -2.41 1.90 -9.42
C ALA A 13 -2.52 3.11 -8.49
N ALA A 14 -3.09 2.91 -7.32
CA ALA A 14 -3.35 3.96 -6.37
C ALA A 14 -2.01 4.27 -5.71
N GLU A 15 -1.47 5.44 -6.03
CA GLU A 15 -0.27 5.96 -5.40
C GLU A 15 -0.69 6.70 -4.13
N LEU A 16 -0.38 6.13 -2.98
CA LEU A 16 -0.66 6.72 -1.69
C LEU A 16 0.64 7.24 -1.08
N ARG A 17 0.67 8.56 -0.85
CA ARG A 17 1.79 9.23 -0.20
C ARG A 17 1.40 9.59 1.21
N GLY A 18 2.28 9.29 2.15
CA GLY A 18 2.04 9.59 3.54
C GLY A 18 3.24 9.27 4.42
N GLU A 19 3.05 9.48 5.71
CA GLU A 19 4.05 9.17 6.73
C GLU A 19 3.76 7.82 7.36
N VAL A 20 4.80 7.02 7.56
CA VAL A 20 4.68 5.75 8.30
C VAL A 20 4.40 6.08 9.76
N ASP A 21 3.18 5.79 10.21
CA ASP A 21 2.75 5.96 11.60
C ASP A 21 3.44 4.93 12.50
N ALA A 22 3.38 3.65 12.09
CA ALA A 22 4.07 2.57 12.76
C ALA A 22 4.18 1.34 11.85
N VAL A 23 5.29 0.61 11.93
CA VAL A 23 5.40 -0.72 11.32
C VAL A 23 4.79 -1.72 12.31
N VAL A 24 3.70 -2.38 11.88
CA VAL A 24 2.98 -3.35 12.72
C VAL A 24 3.69 -4.70 12.66
N PHE A 25 4.18 -5.06 11.48
CA PHE A 25 4.86 -6.33 11.23
C PHE A 25 5.80 -6.17 10.05
N HIS A 26 7.00 -6.74 10.13
CA HIS A 26 7.86 -6.92 8.97
C HIS A 26 8.46 -8.32 9.03
N ASN A 27 8.57 -8.95 7.87
CA ASN A 27 9.18 -10.25 7.70
C ASN A 27 10.30 -10.13 6.68
N ASP A 28 11.53 -10.20 7.17
CA ASP A 28 12.76 -10.11 6.37
C ASP A 28 12.96 -11.32 5.44
N GLU A 29 12.35 -12.47 5.78
CA GLU A 29 12.52 -13.73 5.04
C GLU A 29 11.89 -13.67 3.64
N ASN A 30 10.74 -12.99 3.52
CA ASN A 30 10.00 -12.83 2.28
C ASN A 30 9.81 -11.35 1.87
N GLY A 31 10.35 -10.40 2.65
CA GLY A 31 10.15 -8.95 2.51
C GLY A 31 8.73 -8.45 2.84
N TYR A 32 7.87 -9.31 3.41
CA TYR A 32 6.47 -8.98 3.70
C TYR A 32 6.37 -7.98 4.86
N THR A 33 5.82 -6.81 4.58
CA THR A 33 5.72 -5.73 5.56
C THR A 33 4.30 -5.20 5.66
N VAL A 34 3.82 -5.09 6.90
CA VAL A 34 2.54 -4.51 7.30
C VAL A 34 2.83 -3.28 8.15
N MET A 35 2.35 -2.14 7.70
CA MET A 35 2.55 -0.87 8.40
C MET A 35 1.30 0.00 8.32
N ARG A 36 1.14 0.88 9.29
CA ARG A 36 0.18 1.97 9.22
C ARG A 36 0.83 3.16 8.55
N LEU A 37 0.20 3.65 7.49
CA LEU A 37 0.59 4.85 6.78
C LEU A 37 -0.51 5.88 6.96
N ARG A 38 -0.15 7.11 7.34
CA ARG A 38 -1.07 8.24 7.40
C ARG A 38 -0.97 9.02 6.11
N PRO A 39 -1.99 9.00 5.23
CA PRO A 39 -1.95 9.75 3.99
C PRO A 39 -1.85 11.25 4.25
N ASP A 40 -1.18 11.97 3.36
CA ASP A 40 -1.20 13.43 3.32
C ASP A 40 -2.58 13.91 2.81
N GLY A 41 -3.59 13.80 3.66
CA GLY A 41 -4.97 14.18 3.39
C GLY A 41 -5.63 14.68 4.67
N ARG A 42 -6.31 15.83 4.60
CA ARG A 42 -6.81 16.57 5.79
C ARG A 42 -7.86 15.83 6.64
N ASN A 43 -8.25 14.60 6.26
CA ASN A 43 -9.20 13.73 6.96
C ASN A 43 -9.00 12.26 6.55
N SER A 44 -7.75 11.83 6.34
CA SER A 44 -7.48 10.43 6.02
C SER A 44 -7.10 9.67 7.29
N ASP A 45 -7.90 8.68 7.65
CA ASP A 45 -7.53 7.70 8.67
C ASP A 45 -6.21 7.01 8.31
N ALA A 46 -5.47 6.60 9.33
CA ALA A 46 -4.28 5.79 9.11
C ALA A 46 -4.68 4.48 8.42
N VAL A 47 -4.07 4.24 7.27
CA VAL A 47 -4.35 3.09 6.45
C VAL A 47 -3.36 1.98 6.72
N THR A 48 -3.81 0.73 6.70
CA THR A 48 -2.89 -0.42 6.75
C THR A 48 -2.38 -0.70 5.35
N VAL A 49 -1.09 -0.48 5.15
CA VAL A 49 -0.39 -0.80 3.91
C VAL A 49 0.33 -2.12 4.10
N VAL A 50 0.06 -3.05 3.20
CA VAL A 50 0.74 -4.34 3.10
C VAL A 50 1.50 -4.37 1.79
N GLY A 51 2.79 -4.67 1.85
CA GLY A 51 3.62 -4.71 0.66
C GLY A 51 4.86 -5.57 0.86
N ASN A 52 5.65 -5.65 -0.20
CA ASN A 52 6.98 -6.25 -0.15
C ASN A 52 8.00 -5.12 -0.14
N LEU A 53 8.53 -4.77 1.05
CA LEU A 53 9.48 -3.68 1.21
C LEU A 53 10.75 -4.20 1.88
N PRO A 54 11.94 -3.96 1.31
CA PRO A 54 13.19 -4.49 1.84
C PRO A 54 13.60 -3.83 3.16
N SER A 55 13.22 -2.57 3.40
CA SER A 55 13.48 -1.86 4.67
C SER A 55 12.55 -0.66 4.76
N ILE A 56 11.87 -0.47 5.90
CA ILE A 56 11.04 0.70 6.14
C ILE A 56 11.09 1.13 7.61
N THR A 57 11.21 2.42 7.85
CA THR A 57 11.33 3.00 9.20
C THR A 57 10.07 3.79 9.56
N PRO A 58 9.53 3.65 10.79
CA PRO A 58 8.48 4.54 11.26
C PRO A 58 8.97 6.00 11.32
N GLY A 59 8.12 6.93 10.91
CA GLY A 59 8.44 8.36 10.80
C GLY A 59 9.07 8.78 9.46
N GLU A 60 9.33 7.84 8.55
CA GLU A 60 9.70 8.20 7.17
C GLU A 60 8.46 8.48 6.31
N ARG A 61 8.62 9.40 5.36
CA ARG A 61 7.63 9.61 4.31
C ARG A 61 7.84 8.60 3.21
N VAL A 62 6.81 7.83 2.92
CA VAL A 62 6.87 6.75 1.94
C VAL A 62 5.74 6.88 0.94
N MET A 63 5.98 6.29 -0.23
CA MET A 63 5.03 6.27 -1.32
C MET A 63 4.68 4.81 -1.59
N ALA A 64 3.46 4.43 -1.21
CA ALA A 64 2.92 3.12 -1.50
C ALA A 64 2.24 3.15 -2.87
N VAL A 65 2.60 2.21 -3.74
CA VAL A 65 2.00 2.02 -5.05
C VAL A 65 1.34 0.66 -5.08
N GLY A 66 0.04 0.60 -5.32
CA GLY A 66 -0.66 -0.68 -5.36
C GLY A 66 -2.17 -0.53 -5.52
N THR A 67 -2.88 -1.60 -5.23
CA THR A 67 -4.33 -1.59 -5.23
C THR A 67 -4.83 -1.19 -3.85
N TRP A 68 -5.53 -0.06 -3.76
CA TRP A 68 -6.21 0.34 -2.53
C TRP A 68 -7.50 -0.48 -2.39
N ILE A 69 -7.57 -1.31 -1.35
CA ILE A 69 -8.77 -2.09 -1.01
C ILE A 69 -9.35 -1.48 0.26
N ASP A 70 -10.33 -0.59 0.07
CA ASP A 70 -11.15 -0.04 1.14
C ASP A 70 -12.27 -1.06 1.44
N ASP A 71 -12.06 -1.96 2.39
CA ASP A 71 -13.14 -2.80 2.91
C ASP A 71 -13.99 -1.96 3.88
N ARG A 72 -14.71 -0.97 3.35
CA ARG A 72 -15.82 -0.30 4.05
C ARG A 72 -17.00 -1.26 4.11
N GLN A 73 -16.89 -2.30 4.91
CA GLN A 73 -18.05 -2.99 5.49
C GLN A 73 -18.30 -2.48 6.91
N TYR A 74 -18.70 -1.21 7.06
CA TYR A 74 -19.60 -0.75 8.12
C TYR A 74 -20.02 0.71 7.90
#